data_AF-E8KJ49-F1
#
_entry.id   AF-E8KJ49-F1
#
_cell.length_a   1.000
_cell.length_b   1.000
_cell.length_c   1.000
_cell.angle_alpha   90.00
_cell.angle_beta   90.00
_cell.angle_gamma   90.00
#
_symmetry.space_group_name_H-M   'P 1'
#
loop_
_entity.id
_entity.type
_entity.pdbx_description
1 polymer ?
#
loop_
_entity_poly.entity_id
_entity_poly.type
_entity_poly.pdbx_seq_one_letter_code
_entity_poly.pdbx_strand_id
1 'polypeptide(L)'
;MTVKCDKTVVLVGAMRPATEKSADGSLNLYNSIVVAKDKKSAKRGVLVAMNDVVLGARDVTKTSTTAVQTFSSPNFGTLGYIHNSKVDYERAPESKHTLNTPFKVDNLNELPKVGIIYAADRAA
;
A
#
# COMPACT_ATOMS: atom_id res chain seq x y z
N MET A 1 -8.42 5.34 4.56
CA MET A 1 -9.11 6.07 5.65
C MET A 1 -10.59 5.74 5.79
N THR A 2 -11.27 5.26 4.73
CA THR A 2 -12.74 5.17 4.67
C THR A 2 -13.30 3.76 4.79
N VAL A 3 -12.52 2.72 4.46
CA VAL A 3 -12.95 1.32 4.53
C VAL A 3 -13.44 0.95 5.95
N LYS A 4 -14.66 0.44 6.05
CA LYS A 4 -15.29 -0.04 7.30
C LYS A 4 -15.43 -1.56 7.32
N CYS A 5 -14.31 -2.25 7.10
CA CYS A 5 -14.21 -3.70 7.10
C CYS A 5 -13.07 -4.11 8.04
N ASP A 6 -13.25 -5.21 8.77
CA ASP A 6 -12.25 -5.82 9.64
C ASP A 6 -11.32 -6.80 8.89
N LYS A 7 -11.75 -7.27 7.71
CA LYS A 7 -10.96 -8.12 6.83
C LYS A 7 -9.76 -7.36 6.25
N THR A 8 -8.70 -8.11 5.97
CA THR A 8 -7.49 -7.58 5.34
C THR A 8 -7.81 -7.04 3.93
N VAL A 9 -7.38 -5.82 3.65
CA VAL A 9 -7.46 -5.19 2.33
C VAL A 9 -6.04 -4.94 1.84
N VAL A 10 -5.70 -5.49 0.68
CA VAL A 10 -4.36 -5.41 0.09
C VAL A 10 -4.46 -4.81 -1.30
N LEU A 11 -3.68 -3.78 -1.58
CA LEU A 11 -3.43 -3.30 -2.94
C LEU A 11 -2.16 -3.96 -3.48
N VAL A 12 -2.18 -4.22 -4.79
CA VAL A 12 -1.09 -4.84 -5.52
C VAL A 12 -1.07 -4.29 -6.94
N GLY A 13 0.09 -4.31 -7.57
CA GLY A 13 0.29 -3.93 -8.96
C GLY A 13 1.51 -4.60 -9.56
N ALA A 14 1.96 -4.06 -10.69
CA ALA A 14 3.19 -4.45 -11.37
C ALA A 14 3.86 -3.21 -11.95
N MET A 15 5.19 -3.17 -11.91
CA MET A 15 5.97 -2.11 -12.57
C MET A 15 6.25 -2.43 -14.03
N ARG A 16 6.30 -3.72 -14.38
CA ARG A 16 6.49 -4.20 -15.75
C ARG A 16 5.17 -4.76 -16.32
N PRO A 17 4.83 -4.51 -17.59
CA PRO A 17 3.70 -5.14 -18.25
C PRO A 17 3.80 -6.67 -18.22
N ALA A 18 2.65 -7.35 -18.28
CA ALA A 18 2.58 -8.82 -18.21
C ALA A 18 3.32 -9.54 -19.36
N THR A 19 3.54 -8.87 -20.48
CA THR A 19 4.25 -9.41 -21.66
C THR A 19 5.77 -9.18 -21.62
N GLU A 20 6.29 -8.46 -20.62
CA GLU A 20 7.71 -8.17 -20.50
C GLU A 20 8.47 -9.36 -19.88
N LYS A 21 9.74 -9.51 -20.26
CA LYS A 21 10.63 -10.48 -19.61
C LYS A 21 10.77 -10.13 -18.14
N SER A 22 10.66 -11.14 -17.28
CA SER A 22 10.75 -10.98 -15.82
C SER A 22 9.72 -9.98 -15.27
N ALA A 23 8.48 -10.03 -15.79
CA ALA A 23 7.35 -9.31 -15.24
C ALA A 23 7.14 -9.64 -13.75
N ASP A 24 6.91 -8.62 -12.92
CA ASP A 24 6.78 -8.73 -11.47
C ASP A 24 5.33 -9.01 -11.01
N GLY A 25 4.36 -8.83 -11.90
CA GLY A 25 2.93 -8.90 -11.55
C GLY A 25 2.44 -10.25 -11.02
N SER A 26 2.93 -11.37 -11.56
CA SER A 26 2.49 -12.71 -11.13
C SER A 26 2.91 -13.01 -9.68
N LEU A 27 4.16 -12.71 -9.33
CA LEU A 27 4.67 -12.87 -7.98
C LEU A 27 4.03 -11.86 -7.01
N ASN A 28 3.92 -10.59 -7.41
CA ASN A 28 3.23 -9.58 -6.60
C ASN A 28 1.79 -10.00 -6.28
N LEU A 29 1.03 -10.48 -7.29
CA LEU A 29 -0.34 -10.96 -7.10
C LEU A 29 -0.39 -12.15 -6.15
N TYR A 30 0.48 -13.15 -6.34
CA TYR A 30 0.58 -14.30 -5.43
C TYR A 30 0.83 -13.85 -3.98
N ASN A 31 1.84 -12.99 -3.78
CA ASN A 31 2.19 -12.46 -2.48
C ASN A 31 1.06 -11.64 -1.84
N SER A 32 0.31 -10.87 -2.63
CA SER A 32 -0.84 -10.13 -2.12
C SER A 32 -1.92 -11.06 -1.56
N ILE A 33 -2.11 -12.23 -2.15
CA ILE A 33 -3.05 -13.26 -1.68
C ILE A 33 -2.52 -13.91 -0.39
N VAL A 34 -1.21 -14.18 -0.32
CA VAL A 34 -0.55 -14.65 0.91
C VAL A 34 -0.82 -13.67 2.06
N VAL A 35 -0.60 -12.38 1.83
CA VAL A 35 -0.87 -11.31 2.81
C VAL A 35 -2.35 -11.25 3.18
N ALA A 36 -3.25 -11.30 2.20
CA ALA A 36 -4.69 -11.23 2.44
C ALA A 36 -5.23 -12.42 3.26
N LYS A 37 -4.64 -13.61 3.10
CA LYS A 37 -5.01 -14.82 3.84
C LYS A 37 -4.38 -14.92 5.23
N ASP A 38 -3.26 -14.25 5.47
CA ASP A 38 -2.61 -14.26 6.78
C ASP A 38 -3.47 -13.51 7.82
N LYS A 39 -3.88 -14.22 8.86
CA LYS A 39 -4.65 -13.67 9.98
C LYS A 39 -3.90 -12.55 10.69
N LYS A 40 -2.56 -12.57 10.71
CA LYS A 40 -1.72 -11.51 11.29
C LYS A 40 -1.80 -10.20 10.52
N SER A 41 -2.26 -10.21 9.26
CA SER A 41 -2.45 -9.00 8.45
C SER A 41 -3.70 -8.20 8.83
N ALA A 42 -4.66 -8.83 9.53
CA ALA A 42 -5.87 -8.16 9.98
C ALA A 42 -5.56 -6.98 10.91
N LYS A 43 -6.43 -5.97 10.92
CA LYS A 43 -6.33 -4.78 11.77
C LYS A 43 -5.06 -3.92 11.57
N ARG A 44 -4.27 -4.12 10.50
CA ARG A 44 -3.13 -3.25 10.13
C ARG A 44 -3.49 -2.14 9.15
N GLY A 45 -4.78 -1.90 8.96
CA GLY A 45 -5.31 -0.95 7.99
C GLY A 45 -5.35 -1.53 6.57
N VAL A 46 -5.25 -0.64 5.59
CA VAL A 46 -5.07 -1.03 4.19
C VAL A 46 -3.57 -1.24 3.95
N LEU A 47 -3.22 -2.32 3.25
CA LEU A 47 -1.84 -2.73 3.00
C LEU A 47 -1.51 -2.62 1.52
N VAL A 48 -0.22 -2.50 1.21
CA VAL A 48 0.32 -2.65 -0.16
C VAL A 48 1.33 -3.80 -0.14
N ALA A 49 1.18 -4.74 -1.06
CA ALA A 49 2.11 -5.86 -1.23
C ALA A 49 2.78 -5.76 -2.61
N MET A 50 4.06 -5.43 -2.63
CA MET A 50 4.86 -5.22 -3.85
C MET A 50 6.29 -5.67 -3.56
N ASN A 51 6.97 -6.35 -4.48
CA ASN A 51 8.39 -6.68 -4.37
C ASN A 51 8.76 -7.31 -3.00
N ASP A 52 8.03 -8.38 -2.63
CA ASP A 52 8.22 -9.18 -1.41
C ASP A 52 8.08 -8.42 -0.07
N VAL A 53 7.55 -7.18 -0.08
CA VAL A 53 7.34 -6.38 1.14
C VAL A 53 5.87 -6.06 1.37
N VAL A 54 5.52 -5.87 2.64
CA VAL A 54 4.21 -5.37 3.09
C VAL A 54 4.36 -3.96 3.64
N LEU A 55 3.67 -3.00 3.03
CA LEU A 55 3.76 -1.58 3.35
C LEU A 55 2.41 -1.07 3.88
N GLY A 56 2.45 -0.11 4.81
CA GLY A 56 1.25 0.55 5.31
C GLY A 56 0.77 1.64 4.36
N ALA A 57 -0.52 1.66 4.02
CA ALA A 57 -1.07 2.59 3.03
C ALA A 57 -0.91 4.10 3.35
N ARG A 58 -0.57 4.45 4.60
CA ARG A 58 -0.34 5.85 4.98
C ARG A 58 1.03 6.36 4.56
N ASP A 59 2.05 5.52 4.64
CA ASP A 59 3.45 5.93 4.43
C ASP A 59 4.01 5.50 3.07
N VAL A 60 3.37 4.52 2.43
CA VAL A 60 3.81 4.01 1.14
C VAL A 60 3.79 5.09 0.06
N THR A 61 4.88 5.19 -0.70
CA THR A 61 4.99 6.06 -1.86
C THR A 61 5.84 5.41 -2.95
N LYS A 62 5.62 5.84 -4.20
CA LYS A 62 6.40 5.43 -5.36
C LYS A 62 7.62 6.35 -5.50
N THR A 63 8.82 5.81 -5.27
CA THR A 63 10.08 6.57 -5.23
C THR A 63 10.88 6.60 -6.53
N SER A 64 10.56 5.75 -7.50
CA SER A 64 11.23 5.61 -8.79
C SER A 64 10.18 5.46 -9.90
N THR A 65 10.51 5.96 -11.08
CA THR A 65 9.63 5.87 -12.25
C THR A 65 9.56 4.44 -12.80
N THR A 66 10.61 3.63 -12.65
CA THR A 66 10.77 2.35 -13.36
C THR A 66 11.20 1.16 -12.48
N ALA A 67 11.79 1.38 -11.31
CA ALA A 67 12.31 0.30 -10.48
C ALA A 67 11.19 -0.60 -9.92
N VAL A 68 11.35 -1.93 -9.93
CA VAL A 68 10.35 -2.87 -9.39
C VAL A 68 10.18 -2.72 -7.86
N GLN A 69 11.26 -2.37 -7.17
CA GLN A 69 11.31 -2.09 -5.73
C GLN A 69 10.86 -0.67 -5.35
N THR A 70 10.19 0.05 -6.25
CA THR A 70 9.92 1.49 -6.10
C THR A 70 9.00 1.86 -4.93
N PHE A 71 8.16 0.94 -4.47
CA PHE A 71 7.24 1.23 -3.38
C PHE A 71 7.98 1.11 -2.05
N SER A 72 8.06 2.21 -1.31
CA SER A 72 8.72 2.25 0.00
C SER A 72 7.91 3.09 0.99
N SER A 73 8.18 2.88 2.28
CA SER A 73 7.64 3.66 3.40
C SER A 73 8.79 4.49 4.00
N PRO A 74 9.10 5.68 3.45
CA PRO A 74 10.33 6.39 3.75
C PRO A 74 10.39 6.94 5.18
N ASN A 75 9.26 7.11 5.88
CA ASN A 75 9.25 7.72 7.21
C ASN A 75 9.25 6.69 8.34
N PHE A 76 8.49 5.59 8.18
CA PHE A 76 8.26 4.60 9.26
C PHE A 76 8.70 3.18 8.89
N GLY A 77 9.10 2.95 7.64
CA GLY A 77 9.61 1.67 7.15
C GLY A 77 8.54 0.64 6.83
N THR A 78 9.01 -0.51 6.38
CA THR A 78 8.21 -1.67 6.00
C THR A 78 7.52 -2.29 7.21
N LEU A 79 6.28 -2.80 7.03
CA LEU A 79 5.55 -3.47 8.12
C LEU A 79 6.00 -4.92 8.31
N GLY A 80 6.30 -5.60 7.20
CA GLY A 80 6.81 -6.96 7.19
C GLY A 80 7.34 -7.40 5.82
N TYR A 81 8.01 -8.53 5.80
CA TYR A 81 8.58 -9.15 4.60
C TYR A 81 7.86 -10.45 4.29
N ILE A 82 7.81 -10.80 3.01
CA ILE A 82 7.18 -12.01 2.50
C ILE A 82 8.29 -12.96 2.07
N HIS A 83 8.38 -14.11 2.72
CA HIS A 83 9.37 -15.13 2.39
C HIS A 83 8.73 -16.51 2.48
N ASN A 84 8.94 -17.36 1.47
CA ASN A 84 8.38 -18.72 1.39
C ASN A 84 6.88 -18.78 1.73
N SER A 85 6.10 -17.86 1.13
CA SER A 85 4.65 -17.76 1.32
C SER A 85 4.20 -17.53 2.77
N LYS A 86 5.07 -16.91 3.57
CA LYS A 86 4.78 -16.46 4.94
C LYS A 86 5.11 -14.98 5.06
N VAL A 87 4.38 -14.29 5.94
CA VAL A 87 4.60 -12.88 6.22
C VAL A 87 5.18 -12.73 7.62
N ASP A 88 6.38 -12.16 7.69
CA ASP A 88 7.05 -11.84 8.94
C ASP A 88 6.87 -10.34 9.22
N TYR A 89 5.95 -10.04 10.14
CA TYR A 89 5.64 -8.67 10.57
C TYR A 89 6.47 -8.26 11.77
N GLU A 90 7.12 -7.10 11.67
CA GLU A 90 7.86 -6.48 12.77
C GLU A 90 7.23 -5.16 13.25
N ARG A 91 6.35 -4.56 12.44
CA ARG A 91 5.73 -3.26 12.73
C ARG A 91 4.24 -3.25 12.40
N ALA A 92 3.50 -2.39 13.09
CA ALA A 92 2.11 -2.06 12.79
C ALA A 92 1.93 -0.53 12.76
N PRO A 93 1.00 0.02 11.96
CA PRO A 93 0.68 1.43 12.02
C PRO A 93 -0.06 1.81 13.31
N GLU A 94 0.45 2.81 14.04
CA GLU A 94 -0.21 3.35 15.25
C GLU A 94 -1.32 4.37 14.92
N SER A 95 -1.25 4.97 13.74
CA SER A 95 -2.25 5.94 13.30
C SER A 95 -3.63 5.29 13.13
N LYS A 96 -4.68 5.96 13.61
CA LYS A 96 -6.08 5.52 13.40
C LYS A 96 -6.38 5.32 11.92
N HIS A 97 -6.93 4.15 11.59
CA HIS A 97 -7.29 3.74 10.24
C HIS A 97 -8.59 2.93 10.24
N THR A 98 -9.16 2.71 9.05
CA THR A 98 -10.32 1.85 8.79
C THR A 98 -11.50 2.08 9.76
N LEU A 99 -11.78 1.11 10.65
CA LEU A 99 -12.86 1.16 11.62
C LEU A 99 -12.68 2.29 12.65
N ASN A 100 -11.44 2.71 12.91
CA ASN A 100 -11.10 3.70 13.94
C ASN A 100 -11.09 5.15 13.43
N THR A 101 -11.53 5.40 12.19
CA THR A 101 -11.65 6.76 11.63
C THR A 101 -13.10 7.26 11.67
N PRO A 102 -13.32 8.58 11.77
CA PRO A 102 -14.67 9.16 11.72
C PRO A 102 -15.23 9.24 10.29
N PHE A 103 -14.41 9.01 9.26
CA PHE A 103 -14.80 9.21 7.87
C PHE A 103 -15.75 8.10 7.38
N LYS A 104 -16.94 8.48 6.94
CA LYS A 104 -17.90 7.64 6.21
C LYS A 104 -18.20 8.32 4.88
N VAL A 105 -18.19 7.55 3.79
CA VAL A 105 -18.38 8.06 2.43
C VAL A 105 -19.57 7.43 1.71
N ASP A 106 -20.36 6.61 2.42
CA ASP A 106 -21.45 5.82 1.84
C ASP A 106 -22.57 6.68 1.22
N ASN A 107 -22.76 7.90 1.73
CA ASN A 107 -23.79 8.84 1.29
C ASN A 107 -23.21 10.09 0.60
N LEU A 108 -21.96 10.02 0.12
CA LEU A 108 -21.33 11.12 -0.61
C LEU A 108 -21.37 10.85 -2.11
N ASN A 109 -21.92 11.80 -2.87
CA ASN A 109 -21.93 11.75 -4.33
C ASN A 109 -20.65 12.35 -4.93
N GLU A 110 -19.97 13.22 -4.19
CA GLU A 110 -18.73 13.87 -4.59
C GLU A 110 -17.85 14.17 -3.37
N LEU A 111 -16.55 14.33 -3.60
CA LEU A 111 -15.60 14.79 -2.60
C LEU A 111 -15.33 16.29 -2.78
N PRO A 112 -15.01 17.03 -1.71
CA PRO A 112 -14.59 18.42 -1.82
C PRO A 112 -13.43 18.59 -2.80
N LYS A 113 -13.46 19.67 -3.59
CA LYS A 113 -12.37 20.01 -4.52
C LYS A 113 -11.15 20.49 -3.73
N VAL A 114 -10.03 19.78 -3.87
CA VAL A 114 -8.76 20.12 -3.22
C VAL A 114 -7.66 20.22 -4.28
N GLY A 115 -7.05 21.40 -4.40
CA GLY A 115 -5.93 21.64 -5.33
C GLY A 115 -4.57 21.38 -4.68
N ILE A 116 -3.59 21.00 -5.50
CA ILE A 116 -2.18 20.87 -5.11
C ILE A 116 -1.38 21.88 -5.93
N ILE A 117 -0.66 22.78 -5.24
CA ILE A 117 0.22 23.77 -5.87
C ILE A 117 1.66 23.38 -5.59
N TYR A 118 2.48 23.34 -6.64
CA TYR A 118 3.92 23.08 -6.51
C TYR A 118 4.65 24.42 -6.36
N ALA A 119 5.39 24.58 -5.26
CA ALA A 119 6.25 25.73 -5.06
C ALA A 119 7.65 25.41 -5.60
N ALA A 120 8.12 26.23 -6.54
CA ALA A 120 9.48 26.19 -7.07
C ALA A 120 9.97 27.63 -7.23
N ASP A 121 11.28 27.82 -7.19
CA ASP A 121 11.85 29.14 -7.47
C ASP A 121 11.55 29.54 -8.92
N ARG A 122 11.40 30.84 -9.15
CA ARG A 122 11.16 31.35 -10.49
C ARG A 122 12.51 31.30 -11.21
N ALA A 123 12.65 30.40 -12.18
CA ALA A 123 13.84 30.35 -13.02
C ALA A 123 14.12 31.76 -13.58
N ALA A 124 15.33 32.26 -13.32
CA ALA A 124 15.83 33.55 -13.82
C ALA A 124 16.00 33.52 -15.33
#